data_AF-A0A7T8HME6-F1
#
_entry.id   AF-A0A7T8HME6-F1
#
_cell.length_a   1.000
_cell.length_b   1.000
_cell.length_c   1.000
_cell.angle_alpha   90.00
_cell.angle_beta   90.00
_cell.angle_gamma   90.00
#
_symmetry.space_group_name_H-M   'P 1'
#
loop_
_entity.id
_entity.type
_entity.pdbx_description
1 polymer ?
#
loop_
_entity_poly.entity_id
_entity_poly.type
_entity_poly.pdbx_seq_one_letter_code
_entity_poly.pdbx_strand_id
1 'polypeptide(L)' 'FEDCQDSGALTHLWTSFSRESSGDDSKVKYVQDNLTLHAETIVDLLFKENGRFYVCGDARNMAKEVNEVLCSC' A
#
# COMPACT_ATOMS: atom_id res chain seq x y z
N PHE A 1 7.42 -13.84 4.76
CA PHE A 1 7.20 -12.45 5.20
C PHE A 1 7.15 -12.37 6.72
N GLU A 2 6.51 -13.34 7.38
CA GLU A 2 6.46 -13.45 8.85
C GLU A 2 7.85 -13.39 9.49
N ASP A 3 8.83 -14.18 9.03
CA ASP A 3 10.22 -14.10 9.54
C ASP A 3 10.84 -12.68 9.46
N CYS A 4 10.50 -11.91 8.42
CA CYS A 4 10.99 -10.53 8.27
C CYS A 4 10.28 -9.57 9.23
N GLN A 5 9.03 -9.85 9.60
CA GLN A 5 8.31 -9.09 10.61
C GLN A 5 8.84 -9.42 12.01
N ASP A 6 9.04 -10.70 12.30
CA ASP A 6 9.53 -11.18 13.60
C ASP A 6 10.95 -10.68 13.90
N SER A 7 11.80 -10.60 12.87
CA SER A 7 13.14 -10.02 12.98
C SER A 7 13.18 -8.48 13.02
N GLY A 8 12.04 -7.81 12.79
CA GLY A 8 11.96 -6.35 12.71
C GLY A 8 12.52 -5.73 11.42
N ALA A 9 12.88 -6.56 10.43
CA ALA A 9 13.33 -6.08 9.12
C ALA A 9 12.19 -5.45 8.29
N LEU A 10 10.93 -5.84 8.56
CA LEU A 10 9.73 -5.28 7.94
C LEU A 10 8.79 -4.68 9.00
N THR A 11 8.71 -3.35 9.07
CA THR A 11 7.92 -2.63 10.08
C THR A 11 6.41 -2.80 9.90
N HIS A 12 5.93 -2.74 8.66
CA HIS A 12 4.52 -2.88 8.31
C HIS A 12 4.35 -3.76 7.07
N LEU A 13 3.31 -4.59 7.06
CA LEU A 13 2.89 -5.40 5.92
C LEU A 13 1.39 -5.24 5.73
N TRP A 14 0.99 -4.63 4.61
CA TRP A 14 -0.42 -4.52 4.23
C TRP A 14 -0.68 -5.32 2.97
N THR A 15 -1.64 -6.25 3.05
CA THR A 15 -1.98 -7.18 1.98
C THR A 15 -3.40 -6.92 1.51
N SER A 16 -3.64 -6.98 0.19
CA SER A 16 -4.97 -6.84 -0.40
C SER A 16 -5.34 -8.12 -1.17
N PHE A 17 -6.49 -8.71 -0.87
CA PHE A 17 -6.95 -9.96 -1.48
C PHE A 17 -8.12 -9.71 -2.43
N SER A 18 -7.81 -9.31 -3.67
CA SER A 18 -8.80 -8.85 -4.66
C SER A 18 -9.89 -9.85 -5.04
N ARG A 19 -9.69 -11.15 -4.77
CA ARG A 19 -10.59 -12.25 -5.16
C ARG A 19 -11.23 -12.97 -3.97
N GLU A 20 -10.91 -12.57 -2.75
CA GLU A 20 -11.51 -13.20 -1.58
C GLU A 20 -12.96 -12.71 -1.45
N SER A 21 -13.89 -13.66 -1.40
CA SER A 21 -15.31 -13.37 -1.21
C SER A 21 -15.59 -13.05 0.25
N SER A 22 -15.10 -11.91 0.72
CA SER A 22 -15.58 -11.30 1.96
C SER A 22 -17.03 -10.89 1.71
N GLY A 23 -17.98 -11.51 2.41
CA GLY A 23 -19.38 -11.09 2.38
C GLY A 23 -19.49 -9.61 2.71
N ASP A 24 -20.02 -8.83 1.76
CA ASP A 24 -20.13 -7.37 1.74
C ASP A 24 -18.82 -6.57 1.99
N ASP A 25 -18.43 -5.77 0.99
CA ASP A 25 -17.57 -4.59 1.15
C ASP A 25 -16.24 -4.73 1.92
N SER A 26 -15.36 -5.66 1.51
CA SER A 26 -13.93 -5.42 1.75
C SER A 26 -13.54 -4.12 1.03
N LYS A 27 -13.29 -3.07 1.83
CA LYS A 27 -12.84 -1.75 1.37
C LYS A 27 -11.40 -1.76 0.84
N VAL A 28 -10.68 -2.88 1.00
CA VAL A 28 -9.25 -3.01 0.66
C VAL A 28 -9.07 -4.21 -0.28
N LYS A 29 -9.28 -3.98 -1.58
CA LYS A 29 -9.16 -5.02 -2.61
C LYS A 29 -7.84 -4.95 -3.35
N TYR A 30 -7.29 -3.76 -3.53
CA TYR A 30 -6.05 -3.49 -4.23
C TYR A 30 -5.07 -2.71 -3.37
N VAL A 31 -3.82 -2.57 -3.85
CA VAL A 31 -2.74 -1.92 -3.10
C VAL A 31 -3.01 -0.42 -2.90
N GLN A 32 -3.66 0.22 -3.87
CA GLN A 32 -4.04 1.63 -3.80
C GLN A 32 -5.13 1.89 -2.73
N ASP A 33 -5.93 0.89 -2.38
CA ASP A 33 -6.92 1.02 -1.29
C ASP A 33 -6.20 1.08 0.07
N ASN A 34 -5.16 0.25 0.25
CA ASN A 34 -4.29 0.31 1.43
C ASN A 34 -3.51 1.64 1.49
N LEU A 35 -3.02 2.13 0.35
CA LEU A 35 -2.34 3.43 0.26
C LEU A 35 -3.27 4.57 0.74
N THR A 36 -4.54 4.55 0.33
CA THR A 36 -5.55 5.50 0.80
C THR A 36 -5.82 5.35 2.29
N LEU A 37 -6.00 4.12 2.78
CA LEU A 37 -6.29 3.83 4.18
C LEU A 37 -5.17 4.30 5.13
N HIS A 38 -3.93 4.25 4.67
CA HIS A 38 -2.72 4.58 5.45
C HIS A 38 -2.01 5.85 4.95
N ALA A 39 -2.74 6.74 4.27
CA ALA A 39 -2.20 7.92 3.62
C ALA A 39 -1.38 8.81 4.57
N GLU A 40 -1.87 9.07 5.78
CA GLU A 40 -1.17 9.91 6.76
C GLU A 40 0.23 9.37 7.10
N THR A 41 0.35 8.08 7.40
CA THR A 41 1.64 7.44 7.69
C THR A 41 2.59 7.52 6.50
N ILE A 42 2.07 7.32 5.28
CA ILE A 42 2.90 7.30 4.08
C ILE A 42 3.37 8.71 3.72
N VAL A 43 2.51 9.72 3.83
CA VAL A 43 2.85 11.13 3.65
C VAL A 43 3.93 11.55 4.65
N ASP A 44 3.81 11.15 5.92
CA ASP A 44 4.82 11.45 6.94
C ASP A 44 6.17 10.82 6.62
N LEU A 45 6.19 9.54 6.23
CA LEU A 45 7.43 8.87 5.82
C LEU A 45 8.09 9.57 4.62
N LEU A 46 7.31 9.98 3.63
CA LEU A 46 7.86 10.60 2.41
C LEU A 46 8.33 12.03 2.64
N PHE A 47 7.55 12.85 3.33
CA PHE A 47 7.80 14.30 3.40
C PHE A 47 8.49 14.74 4.70
N LYS A 48 8.32 14.02 5.81
CA LYS A 48 8.96 14.35 7.10
C LYS A 48 10.23 13.53 7.33
N GLU A 49 10.29 12.30 6.82
CA GLU A 49 11.38 11.37 7.10
C GLU A 49 12.31 11.11 5.89
N ASN A 50 12.12 11.83 4.78
CA ASN A 50 12.91 11.67 3.55
C ASN A 50 12.89 10.21 3.01
N GLY A 51 11.73 9.56 3.17
CA GLY A 51 11.46 8.21 2.71
C GLY A 51 11.48 8.10 1.19
N ARG A 52 11.56 6.86 0.70
CA ARG A 52 11.56 6.54 -0.73
C ARG A 52 10.41 5.60 -1.03
N PHE A 53 9.61 5.94 -2.04
CA PHE A 53 8.50 5.13 -2.50
C PHE A 53 8.93 4.31 -3.73
N TYR A 54 8.64 3.00 -3.73
CA TYR A 54 8.96 2.11 -4.83
C TYR A 54 7.69 1.38 -5.28
N VAL A 55 7.49 1.31 -6.59
CA VAL A 55 6.37 0.60 -7.23
C VAL A 55 6.94 -0.40 -8.23
N CYS A 56 6.48 -1.64 -8.18
CA CYS A 56 6.86 -2.69 -9.11
C CYS A 56 5.64 -3.54 -9.47
N GLY A 57 5.46 -3.84 -10.77
CA GLY A 57 4.35 -4.65 -11.27
C GLY A 57 3.81 -4.13 -12.59
N ASP A 58 2.50 -4.27 -12.81
CA ASP A 58 1.84 -3.82 -14.05
C ASP A 58 1.97 -2.30 -14.24
N ALA A 59 2.58 -1.90 -15.36
CA ALA A 59 2.83 -0.50 -15.67
C ALA A 59 1.59 0.23 -16.21
N ARG A 60 0.60 -0.49 -16.75
CA ARG A 60 -0.53 0.13 -17.46
C ARG A 60 -1.64 0.59 -16.52
N ASN A 61 -2.04 -0.26 -15.60
CA ASN A 61 -3.14 0.00 -14.69
C ASN A 61 -2.62 0.18 -13.26
N MET A 62 -1.85 -0.77 -12.72
CA MET A 62 -1.45 -0.74 -11.31
C MET A 62 -0.56 0.48 -10.99
N ALA A 63 0.51 0.70 -11.75
CA ALA A 63 1.40 1.84 -11.51
C ALA A 63 0.69 3.20 -11.67
N LYS A 64 -0.25 3.28 -12.63
CA LYS A 64 -1.05 4.48 -12.85
C LYS A 64 -1.97 4.76 -11.66
N GLU A 65 -2.74 3.77 -11.23
CA GLU A 65 -3.69 3.90 -10.11
C GLU A 65 -2.98 4.22 -8.79
N VAL A 66 -1.82 3.58 -8.54
CA VAL A 66 -0.99 3.88 -7.37
C VAL A 66 -0.50 5.33 -7.39
N ASN A 67 -0.05 5.82 -8.55
CA ASN A 67 0.39 7.20 -8.69
C ASN A 67 -0.76 8.19 -8.50
N GLU A 68 -1.94 7.91 -9.07
CA GLU A 68 -3.13 8.75 -8.89
C GLU A 68 -3.52 8.86 -7.42
N VAL A 69 -3.53 7.75 -6.67
CA VAL A 69 -3.80 7.78 -5.23
C VAL A 69 -2.71 8.54 -4.49
N LEU A 70 -1.44 8.27 -4.76
CA LEU A 70 -0.31 8.96 -4.09
C LEU A 70 -0.36 10.48 -4.28
N CYS A 71 -0.76 10.96 -5.46
CA CYS A 71 -0.93 12.40 -5.74
C CYS A 71 -2.20 13.01 -5.11
N SER A 72 -3.11 12.18 -4.62
CA SER A 72 -4.38 12.62 -3.99
C SER A 72 -4.38 12.53 -2.46
N CYS A 73 -3.34 11.91 -1.87
CA CYS A 73 -3.14 11.82 -0.43
C CYS A 73 -2.83 13.19 0.21
#